data_AF-A0A8C1VT23-F1
#
_entry.id   AF-A0A8C1VT23-F1
#
_cell.length_a   1.000
_cell.length_b   1.000
_cell.length_c   1.000
_cell.angle_alpha   90.00
_cell.angle_beta   90.00
_cell.angle_gamma   90.00
#
_symmetry.space_group_name_H-M   'P 1'
#
loop_
_entity.id
_entity.type
_entity.pdbx_description
1 polymer ?
#
loop_
_entity_poly.entity_id
_entity_poly.type
_entity_poly.pdbx_seq_one_letter_code
_entity_poly.pdbx_strand_id
1 'polypeptide(L)'
;YPAKNQQPCSTAGFSSRIRTESCFLCQCSGLRSAVPLAVVEEILLNLPAHQVVRVCRLVCREWKELVDRAAHWRERCRREGIQPQDPSRAPDGWCQFYFLTKKRRNLLKNPRAEDKLQGWKIVQNGGDRWVAEENRNPFPDETVTKCFVTSYGLCLKQQLIDLKKEGYNEAFMDQLQPHIKISDWYAPRFDCGCQYEISVELLDRRKKPICTFQPEKVFFQQWNDEPWCEVSRITLTVQLFPYNQTKSRCYCLCICSALFQMTHVFKDYGPGVQFIRFTHGGVDTQYWAGWYGIRVTNSSVEICPAEER
;
A
#
# COMPACT_ATOMS: atom_id res chain seq x y z
N TYR A 1 -7.31 -74.01 -52.02
CA TYR A 1 -6.01 -74.39 -51.44
C TYR A 1 -6.08 -74.39 -49.92
N PRO A 2 -6.31 -75.54 -49.29
CA PRO A 2 -5.98 -75.79 -47.89
C PRO A 2 -4.83 -76.83 -47.79
N ALA A 3 -3.91 -76.71 -46.82
CA ALA A 3 -3.10 -77.80 -46.26
C ALA A 3 -2.16 -77.21 -45.18
N LYS A 4 -2.31 -77.55 -43.90
CA LYS A 4 -1.78 -78.75 -43.20
C LYS A 4 -0.24 -78.66 -43.05
N ASN A 5 0.28 -78.42 -41.85
CA ASN A 5 0.51 -79.35 -40.74
C ASN A 5 2.02 -79.65 -40.64
N GLN A 6 2.66 -79.35 -39.51
CA GLN A 6 3.28 -80.33 -38.60
C GLN A 6 4.24 -79.66 -37.59
N GLN A 7 3.93 -79.94 -36.33
CA GLN A 7 4.69 -79.76 -35.08
C GLN A 7 5.90 -80.74 -35.03
N PRO A 8 6.87 -80.69 -34.07
CA PRO A 8 6.55 -80.87 -32.63
C PRO A 8 7.52 -80.32 -31.55
N CYS A 9 7.03 -80.39 -30.30
CA CYS A 9 7.70 -80.69 -29.01
C CYS A 9 8.87 -79.79 -28.52
N SER A 10 9.01 -79.44 -27.22
CA SER A 10 8.47 -80.02 -25.98
C SER A 10 8.85 -79.17 -24.75
N THR A 11 7.97 -79.24 -23.73
CA THR A 11 8.21 -79.20 -22.25
C THR A 11 8.66 -77.88 -21.61
N ALA A 12 8.18 -77.41 -20.46
CA ALA A 12 7.22 -77.84 -19.41
C ALA A 12 6.85 -76.55 -18.62
N GLY A 13 5.79 -76.38 -17.81
CA GLY A 13 4.69 -77.19 -17.31
C GLY A 13 3.80 -76.30 -16.40
N PHE A 14 2.57 -76.77 -16.13
CA PHE A 14 1.60 -76.37 -15.09
C PHE A 14 1.08 -74.90 -15.09
N SER A 15 -0.14 -74.56 -15.53
CA SER A 15 -1.50 -74.92 -15.03
C SER A 15 -1.64 -74.65 -13.52
N SER A 16 -2.57 -73.85 -12.99
CA SER A 16 -3.94 -73.55 -13.40
C SER A 16 -4.58 -72.41 -12.57
N ARG A 17 -5.44 -71.63 -13.24
CA ARG A 17 -6.80 -71.22 -12.81
C ARG A 17 -7.05 -70.14 -11.72
N ILE A 18 -7.78 -69.11 -12.21
CA ILE A 18 -8.98 -68.44 -11.66
C ILE A 18 -8.76 -67.49 -10.45
N ARG A 19 -8.98 -66.19 -10.66
CA ARG A 19 -10.16 -65.42 -10.15
C ARG A 19 -10.05 -63.93 -10.49
N THR A 20 -11.09 -63.44 -11.14
CA THR A 20 -11.53 -62.04 -11.08
C THR A 20 -11.70 -61.63 -9.62
N GLU A 21 -10.88 -60.69 -9.13
CA GLU A 21 -11.18 -59.93 -7.93
C GLU A 21 -10.91 -58.44 -8.18
N SER A 22 -11.98 -57.69 -7.94
CA SER A 22 -12.07 -56.27 -7.59
C SER A 22 -10.77 -55.47 -7.58
N CYS A 23 -10.76 -54.44 -8.42
CA CYS A 23 -9.90 -53.27 -8.30
C CYS A 23 -9.99 -52.74 -6.86
N PHE A 24 -8.99 -53.07 -6.05
CA PHE A 24 -8.84 -52.57 -4.69
C PHE A 24 -8.71 -51.05 -4.77
N LEU A 25 -9.74 -50.38 -4.26
CA LEU A 25 -9.65 -49.03 -3.73
C LEU A 25 -8.39 -48.95 -2.87
N CYS A 26 -7.34 -48.31 -3.39
CA CYS A 26 -6.19 -47.92 -2.60
C CYS A 26 -6.67 -46.85 -1.62
N GLN A 27 -7.18 -47.30 -0.47
CA GLN A 27 -7.33 -46.50 0.73
C GLN A 27 -5.93 -46.07 1.14
N CYS A 28 -5.50 -44.88 0.72
CA CYS A 28 -4.43 -44.17 1.40
C CYS A 28 -4.98 -43.77 2.77
N SER A 29 -4.94 -44.70 3.72
CA SER A 29 -5.13 -44.44 5.14
C SER A 29 -4.14 -43.37 5.56
N GLY A 30 -4.68 -42.26 6.06
CA GLY A 30 -3.92 -41.09 6.45
C GLY A 30 -2.83 -41.46 7.44
N LEU A 31 -1.59 -41.29 7.02
CA LEU A 31 -0.45 -41.24 7.93
C LEU A 31 -0.62 -39.96 8.75
N ARG A 32 -1.30 -40.04 9.90
CA ARG A 32 -1.29 -38.95 10.88
C ARG A 32 0.17 -38.63 11.15
N SER A 33 0.54 -37.36 11.03
CA SER A 33 1.82 -36.86 11.51
C SER A 33 2.05 -37.41 12.93
N ALA A 34 3.12 -38.19 13.11
CA ALA A 34 3.52 -38.69 14.43
C ALA A 34 3.86 -37.54 15.41
N VAL A 35 4.09 -36.34 14.86
CA VAL A 35 4.34 -35.11 15.60
C VAL A 35 3.01 -34.39 15.90
N PRO A 36 2.75 -33.98 17.16
CA PRO A 36 1.57 -33.21 17.52
C PRO A 36 1.43 -31.92 16.69
N LEU A 37 0.20 -31.57 16.29
CA LEU A 37 -0.06 -30.39 15.44
C LEU A 37 0.41 -29.07 16.08
N ALA A 38 0.43 -28.96 17.41
CA ALA A 38 0.96 -27.79 18.11
C ALA A 38 2.46 -27.59 17.86
N VAL A 39 3.23 -28.69 17.77
CA VAL A 39 4.67 -28.64 17.45
C VAL A 39 4.86 -28.27 15.98
N VAL A 40 4.02 -28.80 15.08
CA VAL A 40 4.03 -28.40 13.67
C VAL A 40 3.73 -26.90 13.52
N GLU A 41 2.72 -26.38 14.21
CA GLU A 41 2.38 -24.96 14.20
C GLU A 41 3.55 -24.10 14.69
N GLU A 42 4.24 -24.53 15.75
CA GLU A 42 5.45 -23.88 16.24
C GLU A 42 6.58 -23.87 15.20
N ILE A 43 6.82 -25.00 14.53
CA ILE A 43 7.79 -25.07 13.42
C ILE A 43 7.40 -24.09 12.31
N LEU A 44 6.13 -24.07 11.91
CA LEU A 44 5.63 -23.15 10.88
C LEU A 44 5.84 -21.69 11.27
N LEU A 45 5.64 -21.31 12.55
CA LEU A 45 5.86 -19.94 13.05
C LEU A 45 7.31 -19.49 12.90
N ASN A 46 8.27 -20.42 12.98
CA ASN A 46 9.71 -20.14 12.83
C ASN A 46 10.17 -20.13 11.37
N LEU A 47 9.34 -20.56 10.41
CA LEU A 47 9.64 -20.51 8.99
C LEU A 47 9.30 -19.15 8.35
N PRO A 48 9.98 -18.76 7.26
CA PRO A 48 9.63 -17.57 6.49
C PRO A 48 8.18 -17.62 6.00
N ALA A 49 7.41 -16.56 6.27
CA ALA A 49 5.97 -16.52 5.99
C ALA A 49 5.60 -16.88 4.54
N HIS A 50 6.40 -16.43 3.57
CA HIS A 50 6.16 -16.74 2.15
C HIS A 50 6.31 -18.24 1.84
N GLN A 51 7.21 -18.96 2.52
CA GLN A 51 7.35 -20.42 2.37
C GLN A 51 6.18 -21.14 3.02
N VAL A 52 5.69 -20.64 4.16
CA VAL A 52 4.53 -21.19 4.85
C VAL A 52 3.30 -21.19 3.94
N VAL A 53 3.04 -20.09 3.23
CA VAL A 53 1.89 -19.99 2.31
C VAL A 53 2.10 -20.75 1.01
N ARG A 54 3.30 -20.71 0.41
CA ARG A 54 3.53 -21.25 -0.93
C ARG A 54 3.95 -22.71 -0.97
N VAL A 55 4.56 -23.21 0.10
CA VAL A 55 5.14 -24.57 0.17
C VAL A 55 4.45 -25.38 1.26
N CYS A 56 4.51 -24.94 2.52
CA CYS A 56 3.99 -25.73 3.66
C CYS A 56 2.48 -25.97 3.56
N ARG A 57 1.72 -24.99 3.09
CA ARG A 57 0.28 -25.10 2.84
C ARG A 57 -0.10 -26.20 1.84
N LEU A 58 0.82 -26.63 0.97
CA LEU A 58 0.58 -27.64 -0.07
C LEU A 58 1.00 -29.06 0.35
N VAL A 59 1.60 -29.22 1.53
CA VAL A 59 2.14 -30.51 1.99
C VAL A 59 1.03 -31.52 2.26
N CYS A 60 0.07 -31.17 3.12
CA CYS A 60 -1.10 -32.00 3.41
C CYS A 60 -2.28 -31.15 3.90
N ARG A 61 -3.45 -31.77 4.05
CA ARG A 61 -4.68 -31.10 4.51
C ARG A 61 -4.52 -30.51 5.92
N GLU A 62 -3.87 -31.21 6.83
CA GLU A 62 -3.71 -30.74 8.22
C GLU A 62 -2.82 -29.48 8.28
N TRP A 63 -1.74 -29.45 7.49
CA TRP A 63 -0.86 -28.29 7.39
C TRP A 63 -1.58 -27.11 6.73
N LYS A 64 -2.37 -27.36 5.70
CA LYS A 64 -3.23 -26.33 5.10
C LYS A 64 -4.18 -25.73 6.13
N GLU A 65 -4.84 -26.56 6.93
CA GLU A 65 -5.75 -26.11 7.98
C GLU A 65 -5.02 -25.31 9.06
N LEU A 66 -3.80 -25.66 9.44
CA LEU A 66 -2.98 -24.86 10.36
C LEU A 66 -2.59 -23.51 9.76
N VAL A 67 -2.08 -23.50 8.52
CA VAL A 67 -1.65 -22.28 7.83
C VAL A 67 -2.81 -21.33 7.56
N ASP A 68 -4.01 -21.83 7.27
CA ASP A 68 -5.18 -21.00 6.99
C ASP A 68 -5.87 -20.46 8.27
N ARG A 69 -5.46 -20.90 9.47
CA ARG A 69 -6.03 -20.40 10.74
C ARG A 69 -5.62 -18.94 11.01
N ALA A 70 -6.59 -18.13 11.41
CA ALA A 70 -6.34 -16.77 11.90
C ALA A 70 -5.39 -16.74 13.11
N ALA A 71 -5.48 -17.73 14.02
CA ALA A 71 -4.64 -17.83 15.22
C ALA A 71 -3.14 -17.93 14.88
N HIS A 72 -2.78 -18.72 13.86
CA HIS A 72 -1.39 -18.86 13.41
C HIS A 72 -0.79 -17.50 13.01
N TRP A 73 -1.50 -16.74 12.19
CA TRP A 73 -1.04 -15.44 11.72
C TRP A 73 -1.10 -14.35 12.80
N ARG A 74 -2.09 -14.41 13.70
CA ARG A 74 -2.16 -13.53 14.87
C ARG A 74 -0.96 -13.73 15.79
N GLU A 75 -0.60 -14.98 16.05
CA GLU A 75 0.56 -15.33 16.86
C GLU A 75 1.86 -14.88 16.19
N ARG A 76 1.99 -15.05 14.87
CA ARG A 76 3.13 -14.52 14.11
C ARG A 76 3.21 -13.00 14.22
N CYS A 77 2.10 -12.28 14.04
CA CYS A 77 2.05 -10.82 14.24
C CYS A 77 2.52 -10.43 15.65
N ARG A 78 2.05 -11.13 16.69
CA ARG A 78 2.43 -10.90 18.09
C ARG A 78 3.94 -11.06 18.32
N ARG A 79 4.55 -12.14 17.82
CA ARG A 79 6.00 -12.40 17.94
C ARG A 79 6.86 -11.33 17.28
N GLU A 80 6.34 -10.76 16.19
CA GLU A 80 7.05 -9.76 15.40
C GLU A 80 6.65 -8.31 15.76
N GLY A 81 5.89 -8.12 16.84
CA GLY A 81 5.48 -6.79 17.31
C GLY A 81 4.49 -6.06 16.39
N ILE A 82 3.82 -6.77 15.48
CA ILE A 82 2.83 -6.20 14.57
C ILE A 82 1.47 -6.20 15.26
N GLN A 83 0.88 -5.01 15.40
CA GLN A 83 -0.44 -4.82 15.98
C GLN A 83 -1.35 -4.04 15.01
N PRO A 84 -2.66 -4.35 14.98
CA PRO A 84 -3.65 -3.50 14.30
C PRO A 84 -3.64 -2.08 14.87
N GLN A 85 -4.01 -1.06 14.07
CA GLN A 85 -4.08 0.32 14.56
C GLN A 85 -5.17 0.49 15.62
N ASP A 86 -6.27 -0.26 15.49
CA ASP A 86 -7.35 -0.32 16.47
C ASP A 86 -7.43 -1.73 17.09
N PRO A 87 -7.05 -1.92 18.36
CA PRO A 87 -7.13 -3.20 19.05
C PRO A 87 -8.55 -3.76 19.15
N SER A 88 -9.57 -2.90 19.05
CA SER A 88 -10.99 -3.29 19.10
C SER A 88 -11.50 -3.86 17.78
N ARG A 89 -10.77 -3.64 16.67
CA ARG A 89 -11.13 -4.09 15.31
C ARG A 89 -10.11 -5.12 14.83
N ALA A 90 -10.40 -6.39 15.07
CA ALA A 90 -9.57 -7.48 14.57
C ALA A 90 -9.63 -7.53 13.03
N PRO A 91 -8.49 -7.70 12.32
CA PRO A 91 -8.51 -7.91 10.88
C PRO A 91 -9.25 -9.21 10.49
N ASP A 92 -10.04 -9.18 9.42
CA ASP A 92 -10.75 -10.37 8.91
C ASP A 92 -9.79 -11.44 8.39
N GLY A 93 -8.72 -10.98 7.74
CA GLY A 93 -7.69 -11.84 7.15
C GLY A 93 -6.32 -11.60 7.78
N TRP A 94 -6.02 -12.26 8.90
CA TRP A 94 -4.72 -12.10 9.60
C TRP A 94 -3.50 -12.39 8.72
N CYS A 95 -3.59 -13.36 7.80
CA CYS A 95 -2.55 -13.65 6.82
C CYS A 95 -2.28 -12.44 5.90
N GLN A 96 -3.35 -11.88 5.32
CA GLN A 96 -3.26 -10.73 4.42
C GLN A 96 -2.78 -9.49 5.16
N PHE A 97 -3.30 -9.25 6.37
CA PHE A 97 -2.87 -8.18 7.26
C PHE A 97 -1.37 -8.25 7.55
N TYR A 98 -0.84 -9.44 7.85
CA TYR A 98 0.60 -9.65 8.09
C TYR A 98 1.42 -9.24 6.86
N PHE A 99 1.10 -9.79 5.68
CA PHE A 99 1.88 -9.50 4.46
C PHE A 99 1.77 -8.04 4.03
N LEU A 100 0.58 -7.44 4.12
CA LEU A 100 0.38 -6.03 3.79
C LEU A 100 1.15 -5.13 4.73
N THR A 101 1.09 -5.39 6.04
CA THR A 101 1.82 -4.58 7.03
C THR A 101 3.32 -4.69 6.86
N LYS A 102 3.86 -5.90 6.63
CA LYS A 102 5.29 -6.09 6.38
C LYS A 102 5.78 -5.43 5.10
N LYS A 103 4.92 -5.37 4.08
CA LYS A 103 5.27 -4.81 2.78
C LYS A 103 5.01 -3.30 2.68
N ARG A 104 4.28 -2.74 3.64
CA ARG A 104 3.88 -1.34 3.70
C ARG A 104 5.12 -0.44 3.65
N ARG A 105 5.14 0.43 2.65
CA ARG A 105 6.18 1.44 2.41
C ARG A 105 5.63 2.49 1.45
N ASN A 106 6.25 3.66 1.41
CA ASN A 106 5.94 4.65 0.39
C ASN A 106 6.37 4.14 -1.00
N LEU A 107 5.45 4.14 -1.95
CA LEU A 107 5.69 3.71 -3.32
C LEU A 107 6.21 4.84 -4.22
N LEU A 108 6.03 6.10 -3.82
CA LEU A 108 6.62 7.24 -4.53
C LEU A 108 8.13 7.28 -4.34
N LYS A 109 8.86 7.60 -5.41
CA LYS A 109 10.31 7.82 -5.37
C LYS A 109 10.60 9.30 -5.11
N ASN A 110 11.67 9.57 -4.39
CA ASN A 110 12.11 10.93 -4.06
C ASN A 110 10.96 11.87 -3.60
N PRO A 111 10.19 11.50 -2.56
CA PRO A 111 9.07 12.31 -2.07
C PRO A 111 9.50 13.59 -1.34
N ARG A 112 10.76 13.66 -0.89
CA ARG A 112 11.32 14.73 -0.03
C ARG A 112 12.30 15.65 -0.75
N ALA A 113 12.36 15.59 -2.08
CA ALA A 113 13.24 16.43 -2.91
C ALA A 113 14.75 16.28 -2.65
N GLU A 114 15.19 15.16 -2.05
CA GLU A 114 16.60 14.91 -1.75
C GLU A 114 17.45 14.82 -3.02
N ASP A 115 16.89 14.19 -4.05
CA ASP A 115 17.53 14.01 -5.35
C ASP A 115 17.01 15.02 -6.39
N LYS A 116 16.76 16.27 -5.96
CA LYS A 116 16.13 17.32 -6.78
C LYS A 116 14.81 16.78 -7.36
N LEU A 117 14.60 16.84 -8.68
CA LEU A 117 13.41 16.34 -9.38
C LEU A 117 13.55 14.89 -9.90
N GLN A 118 14.60 14.15 -9.54
CA GLN A 118 14.78 12.78 -10.01
C GLN A 118 13.60 11.89 -9.60
N GLY A 119 13.22 10.97 -10.49
CA GLY A 119 12.06 10.10 -10.31
C GLY A 119 10.71 10.75 -10.63
N TRP A 120 10.63 12.07 -10.82
CA TRP A 120 9.41 12.78 -11.19
C TRP A 120 9.37 13.10 -12.69
N LYS A 121 8.25 12.77 -13.34
CA LYS A 121 7.94 13.25 -14.68
C LYS A 121 7.34 14.65 -14.58
N ILE A 122 8.00 15.65 -15.16
CA ILE A 122 7.46 17.00 -15.24
C ILE A 122 6.37 17.03 -16.30
N VAL A 123 5.15 17.40 -15.89
CA VAL A 123 3.99 17.53 -16.77
C VAL A 123 3.87 18.97 -17.27
N GLN A 124 4.06 19.93 -16.36
CA GLN A 124 4.11 21.36 -16.67
C GLN A 124 5.20 22.03 -15.82
N ASN A 125 5.84 23.03 -16.39
CA ASN A 125 7.03 23.66 -15.81
C ASN A 125 7.06 25.17 -16.13
N GLY A 126 5.98 25.87 -15.81
CA GLY A 126 5.84 27.30 -16.10
C GLY A 126 6.74 28.19 -15.25
N GLY A 127 6.87 29.45 -15.65
CA GLY A 127 7.71 30.45 -14.97
C GLY A 127 9.17 30.02 -14.89
N ASP A 128 9.79 30.24 -13.72
CA ASP A 128 11.16 29.82 -13.41
C ASP A 128 11.28 28.33 -13.06
N ARG A 129 10.24 27.54 -13.42
CA ARG A 129 10.22 26.08 -13.30
C ARG A 129 10.17 25.59 -11.85
N TRP A 130 10.06 24.28 -11.69
CA TRP A 130 10.26 23.61 -10.41
C TRP A 130 11.70 23.76 -9.92
N VAL A 131 11.83 23.99 -8.61
CA VAL A 131 13.11 23.92 -7.89
C VAL A 131 12.94 23.04 -6.65
N ALA A 132 14.05 22.44 -6.21
CA ALA A 132 14.15 21.79 -4.91
C ALA A 132 14.96 22.69 -3.98
N GLU A 133 14.39 23.04 -2.84
CA GLU A 133 14.98 23.97 -1.86
C GLU A 133 14.88 23.39 -0.44
N GLU A 134 15.67 23.94 0.48
CA GLU A 134 15.52 23.66 1.90
C GLU A 134 14.20 24.21 2.45
N ASN A 135 13.66 23.53 3.45
CA ASN A 135 12.45 23.94 4.11
C ASN A 135 12.68 25.26 4.86
N ARG A 136 11.91 26.30 4.53
CA ARG A 136 12.01 27.59 5.23
C ARG A 136 11.49 27.52 6.67
N ASN A 137 10.49 26.67 6.90
CA ASN A 137 9.91 26.41 8.22
C ASN A 137 10.19 24.95 8.60
N PRO A 138 10.43 24.65 9.88
CA PRO A 138 10.67 23.28 10.33
C PRO A 138 9.50 22.37 9.94
N PHE A 139 9.80 21.19 9.44
CA PHE A 139 8.80 20.15 9.23
C PHE A 139 8.62 19.35 10.53
N PRO A 140 7.42 18.84 10.87
CA PRO A 140 7.20 18.06 12.10
C PRO A 140 8.10 16.83 12.25
N ASP A 141 8.46 16.22 11.12
CA ASP A 141 9.52 15.21 11.02
C ASP A 141 10.82 15.89 10.60
N GLU A 142 11.78 16.00 11.53
CA GLU A 142 13.08 16.65 11.32
C GLU A 142 13.89 16.01 10.18
N THR A 143 13.57 14.77 9.80
CA THR A 143 14.23 14.10 8.66
C THR A 143 13.75 14.63 7.29
N VAL A 144 12.74 15.49 7.26
CA VAL A 144 12.27 16.17 6.05
C VAL A 144 12.87 17.58 6.02
N THR A 145 13.96 17.73 5.27
CA THR A 145 14.73 18.99 5.23
C THR A 145 14.49 19.82 3.97
N LYS A 146 13.95 19.21 2.90
CA LYS A 146 13.74 19.85 1.60
C LYS A 146 12.29 19.74 1.13
N CYS A 147 11.96 20.62 0.19
CA CYS A 147 10.68 20.63 -0.51
C CYS A 147 10.86 21.01 -2.00
N PHE A 148 9.81 20.79 -2.77
CA PHE A 148 9.68 21.27 -4.13
C PHE A 148 8.90 22.58 -4.13
N VAL A 149 9.37 23.58 -4.87
CA VAL A 149 8.71 24.89 -4.94
C VAL A 149 8.28 25.18 -6.38
N THR A 150 7.05 25.64 -6.53
CA THR A 150 6.47 26.08 -7.81
C THR A 150 6.75 27.56 -8.08
N SER A 151 6.63 27.95 -9.34
CA SER A 151 6.84 29.33 -9.80
C SER A 151 5.51 30.01 -10.16
N TYR A 152 5.57 31.16 -10.82
CA TYR A 152 4.46 31.98 -11.29
C TYR A 152 3.75 31.46 -12.56
N GLY A 153 4.30 30.42 -13.18
CA GLY A 153 3.59 29.63 -14.18
C GLY A 153 3.22 28.25 -13.63
N LEU A 154 2.15 27.64 -14.16
CA LEU A 154 1.66 26.35 -13.68
C LEU A 154 2.76 25.29 -13.74
N CYS A 155 3.03 24.70 -12.57
CA CYS A 155 4.05 23.70 -12.35
C CYS A 155 3.36 22.42 -11.87
N LEU A 156 3.44 21.34 -12.65
CA LEU A 156 2.85 20.04 -12.31
C LEU A 156 3.90 18.95 -12.51
N LYS A 157 4.03 18.06 -11.53
CA LYS A 157 4.89 16.88 -11.62
C LYS A 157 4.11 15.62 -11.26
N GLN A 158 4.54 14.50 -11.82
CA GLN A 158 3.81 13.24 -11.79
C GLN A 158 4.73 12.04 -11.59
N GLN A 159 4.22 11.02 -10.89
CA GLN A 159 4.79 9.67 -10.88
C GLN A 159 3.72 8.64 -11.25
N LEU A 160 4.12 7.67 -12.07
CA LEU A 160 3.30 6.51 -12.41
C LEU A 160 3.88 5.29 -11.70
N ILE A 161 3.14 4.77 -10.72
CA ILE A 161 3.50 3.59 -9.95
C ILE A 161 2.95 2.36 -10.67
N ASP A 162 3.82 1.39 -10.95
CA ASP A 162 3.47 0.07 -11.48
C ASP A 162 3.35 -0.91 -10.30
N LEU A 163 2.10 -1.28 -9.98
CA LEU A 163 1.81 -2.10 -8.81
C LEU A 163 2.46 -3.47 -8.88
N LYS A 164 2.49 -4.07 -10.09
CA LYS A 164 3.10 -5.38 -10.31
C LYS A 164 4.60 -5.34 -10.05
N LYS A 165 5.30 -4.29 -10.51
CA LYS A 165 6.72 -4.08 -10.20
C LYS A 165 6.98 -3.83 -8.73
N GLU A 166 6.06 -3.16 -8.04
CA GLU A 166 6.11 -2.98 -6.58
C GLU A 166 5.69 -4.26 -5.80
N GLY A 167 5.41 -5.35 -6.52
CA GLY A 167 5.13 -6.71 -6.02
C GLY A 167 3.66 -6.98 -5.68
N TYR A 168 2.75 -6.10 -6.11
CA TYR A 168 1.30 -6.24 -5.90
C TYR A 168 0.71 -6.75 -7.21
N ASN A 169 0.44 -8.05 -7.28
CA ASN A 169 -0.04 -8.68 -8.51
C ASN A 169 -1.53 -8.39 -8.76
N GLU A 170 -1.97 -8.62 -10.00
CA GLU A 170 -3.32 -8.32 -10.47
C GLU A 170 -4.40 -9.04 -9.65
N ALA A 171 -4.28 -10.36 -9.46
CA ALA A 171 -5.25 -11.15 -8.68
C ALA A 171 -5.37 -10.67 -7.23
N PHE A 172 -4.26 -10.26 -6.62
CA PHE A 172 -4.22 -9.71 -5.27
C PHE A 172 -4.98 -8.37 -5.19
N MET A 173 -4.73 -7.47 -6.15
CA MET A 173 -5.43 -6.18 -6.21
C MET A 173 -6.93 -6.35 -6.49
N ASP A 174 -7.30 -7.30 -7.34
CA ASP A 174 -8.70 -7.55 -7.73
C ASP A 174 -9.53 -8.18 -6.62
N GLN A 175 -8.96 -9.16 -5.91
CA GLN A 175 -9.67 -9.94 -4.89
C GLN A 175 -9.68 -9.25 -3.53
N LEU A 176 -8.55 -8.69 -3.10
CA LEU A 176 -8.43 -8.10 -1.77
C LEU A 176 -8.78 -6.62 -1.75
N GLN A 177 -8.54 -5.91 -2.85
CA GLN A 177 -8.73 -4.46 -2.96
C GLN A 177 -8.23 -3.70 -1.73
N PRO A 178 -6.96 -3.90 -1.32
CA PRO A 178 -6.42 -3.28 -0.11
C PRO A 178 -6.51 -1.75 -0.20
N HIS A 179 -6.66 -1.09 0.94
CA HIS A 179 -6.73 0.36 1.01
C HIS A 179 -5.48 1.00 0.39
N ILE A 180 -5.68 1.95 -0.52
CA ILE A 180 -4.59 2.75 -1.08
C ILE A 180 -4.65 4.12 -0.40
N LYS A 181 -3.76 4.34 0.57
CA LYS A 181 -3.66 5.60 1.29
C LYS A 181 -2.71 6.54 0.55
N ILE A 182 -3.19 7.75 0.27
CA ILE A 182 -2.37 8.84 -0.22
C ILE A 182 -2.21 9.91 0.84
N SER A 183 -1.06 10.56 0.86
CA SER A 183 -0.90 11.82 1.57
C SER A 183 0.03 12.77 0.84
N ASP A 184 -0.16 14.05 1.05
CA ASP A 184 0.73 15.08 0.52
C ASP A 184 0.78 16.28 1.48
N TRP A 185 1.96 16.87 1.60
CA TRP A 185 2.16 18.05 2.43
C TRP A 185 2.44 19.26 1.56
N TYR A 186 1.77 20.37 1.87
CA TYR A 186 1.91 21.60 1.12
C TYR A 186 1.90 22.83 2.03
N ALA A 187 2.60 23.89 1.62
CA ALA A 187 2.66 25.14 2.35
C ALA A 187 2.73 26.34 1.40
N PRO A 188 1.94 27.40 1.65
CA PRO A 188 2.07 28.68 0.96
C PRO A 188 3.27 29.48 1.49
N ARG A 189 3.47 30.68 0.96
CA ARG A 189 4.21 31.74 1.66
C ARG A 189 3.21 32.75 2.23
N PHE A 190 3.53 33.40 3.34
CA PHE A 190 2.70 34.50 3.83
C PHE A 190 2.63 35.68 2.84
N ASP A 191 3.74 36.02 2.18
CA ASP A 191 3.90 37.22 1.34
C ASP A 191 3.44 37.05 -0.12
N CYS A 192 2.94 35.87 -0.49
CA CYS A 192 2.50 35.58 -1.86
C CYS A 192 1.28 34.67 -1.87
N GLY A 193 0.27 35.06 -2.66
CA GLY A 193 -0.86 34.19 -2.93
C GLY A 193 -0.45 33.02 -3.84
N CYS A 194 -1.02 31.84 -3.64
CA CYS A 194 -0.72 30.68 -4.48
C CYS A 194 -1.89 29.70 -4.52
N GLN A 195 -1.86 28.81 -5.51
CA GLN A 195 -2.83 27.74 -5.69
C GLN A 195 -2.12 26.39 -5.59
N TYR A 196 -2.73 25.44 -4.87
CA TYR A 196 -2.34 24.04 -4.81
C TYR A 196 -3.36 23.16 -5.55
N GLU A 197 -2.86 22.16 -6.28
CA GLU A 197 -3.66 21.16 -6.98
C GLU A 197 -3.04 19.77 -6.86
N ILE A 198 -3.89 18.76 -6.68
CA ILE A 198 -3.52 17.34 -6.66
C ILE A 198 -4.58 16.53 -7.43
N SER A 199 -4.12 15.51 -8.15
CA SER A 199 -4.95 14.51 -8.82
C SER A 199 -4.27 13.15 -8.72
N VAL A 200 -4.99 12.17 -8.16
CA VAL A 200 -4.53 10.79 -8.09
C VAL A 200 -5.53 9.88 -8.79
N GLU A 201 -5.03 9.10 -9.75
CA GLU A 201 -5.85 8.20 -10.57
C GLU A 201 -5.43 6.75 -10.35
N LEU A 202 -6.38 5.87 -10.06
CA LEU A 202 -6.21 4.43 -10.14
C LEU A 202 -6.50 3.99 -11.57
N LEU A 203 -5.57 3.28 -12.20
CA LEU A 203 -5.64 2.97 -13.63
C LEU A 203 -5.64 1.48 -13.92
N ASP A 204 -6.30 1.13 -15.01
CA ASP A 204 -6.29 -0.22 -15.58
C ASP A 204 -4.98 -0.55 -16.33
N ARG A 205 -4.91 -1.76 -16.89
CA ARG A 205 -3.78 -2.22 -17.72
C ARG A 205 -3.50 -1.33 -18.94
N ARG A 206 -4.52 -0.68 -19.47
CA ARG A 206 -4.46 0.25 -20.61
C ARG A 206 -4.15 1.69 -20.17
N LYS A 207 -3.89 1.91 -18.87
CA LYS A 207 -3.68 3.21 -18.23
C LYS A 207 -4.92 4.12 -18.29
N LYS A 208 -6.10 3.55 -18.43
CA LYS A 208 -7.38 4.26 -18.35
C LYS A 208 -7.80 4.42 -16.88
N PRO A 209 -8.31 5.59 -16.47
CA PRO A 209 -8.79 5.79 -15.10
C PRO A 209 -9.99 4.90 -14.77
N ILE A 210 -9.91 4.24 -13.62
CA ILE A 210 -11.00 3.50 -12.96
C ILE A 210 -11.61 4.38 -11.86
N CYS A 211 -10.75 4.96 -11.02
CA CYS A 211 -11.15 5.91 -9.99
C CYS A 211 -10.21 7.12 -10.02
N THR A 212 -10.74 8.30 -9.75
CA THR A 212 -9.98 9.54 -9.70
C THR A 212 -10.31 10.28 -8.41
N PHE A 213 -9.28 10.65 -7.66
CA PHE A 213 -9.36 11.61 -6.58
C PHE A 213 -8.77 12.93 -7.07
N GLN A 214 -9.62 13.93 -7.22
CA GLN A 214 -9.23 15.29 -7.58
C GLN A 214 -10.08 16.26 -6.77
N PRO A 215 -9.63 16.68 -5.58
CA PRO A 215 -10.33 17.66 -4.77
C PRO A 215 -10.33 19.03 -5.46
N GLU A 216 -11.15 19.94 -4.96
CA GLU A 216 -11.09 21.34 -5.39
C GLU A 216 -9.70 21.93 -5.11
N LYS A 217 -9.29 22.84 -6.00
CA LYS A 217 -8.01 23.55 -5.88
C LYS A 217 -8.02 24.39 -4.61
N VAL A 218 -6.93 24.35 -3.87
CA VAL A 218 -6.79 25.14 -2.65
C VAL A 218 -6.13 26.46 -3.00
N PHE A 219 -6.73 27.56 -2.59
CA PHE A 219 -6.23 28.91 -2.85
C PHE A 219 -5.79 29.58 -1.55
N PHE A 220 -4.61 30.18 -1.60
CA PHE A 220 -4.06 31.01 -0.52
C PHE A 220 -3.96 32.44 -1.01
N GLN A 221 -4.44 33.37 -0.18
CA GLN A 221 -4.33 34.80 -0.46
C GLN A 221 -2.94 35.30 -0.05
N GLN A 222 -2.53 36.42 -0.67
CA GLN A 222 -1.38 37.17 -0.20
C GLN A 222 -1.67 37.76 1.18
N TRP A 223 -0.64 37.87 2.03
CA TRP A 223 -0.77 38.31 3.42
C TRP A 223 -1.72 37.39 4.20
N ASN A 224 -1.63 36.09 3.94
CA ASN A 224 -2.33 35.11 4.75
C ASN A 224 -1.71 35.06 6.14
N ASP A 225 -2.55 34.85 7.15
CA ASP A 225 -2.13 34.74 8.55
C ASP A 225 -1.31 33.46 8.84
N GLU A 226 -0.80 32.77 7.81
CA GLU A 226 -0.11 31.47 7.88
C GLU A 226 -0.75 30.62 8.99
N PRO A 227 -2.02 30.19 8.82
CA PRO A 227 -2.99 30.11 9.91
C PRO A 227 -2.37 29.47 11.13
N TRP A 228 -2.37 30.24 12.22
CA TRP A 228 -1.96 29.80 13.55
C TRP A 228 -2.64 28.46 13.87
N CYS A 229 -1.91 27.36 13.71
CA CYS A 229 -2.37 26.05 14.16
C CYS A 229 -2.18 26.00 15.68
N GLU A 230 -3.19 26.45 16.43
CA GLU A 230 -3.39 25.88 17.76
C GLU A 230 -3.57 24.37 17.55
N VAL A 231 -2.59 23.58 17.99
CA VAL A 231 -2.50 22.13 17.77
C VAL A 231 -3.70 21.44 18.40
N SER A 232 -4.80 21.43 17.68
CA SER A 232 -5.94 20.57 17.88
C SER A 232 -6.11 19.77 16.59
N ARG A 233 -6.26 18.46 16.73
CA ARG A 233 -6.48 17.53 15.62
C ARG A 233 -7.73 17.95 14.84
N ILE A 234 -7.57 18.72 13.77
CA ILE A 234 -8.67 18.99 12.83
C ILE A 234 -8.66 17.89 11.77
N THR A 235 -9.33 16.78 12.10
CA THR A 235 -10.15 16.10 11.09
C THR A 235 -11.31 17.06 10.81
N LEU A 236 -11.45 17.55 9.59
CA LEU A 236 -12.52 18.49 9.24
C LEU A 236 -13.90 17.84 9.44
N THR A 237 -14.52 18.09 10.60
CA THR A 237 -15.97 18.04 10.78
C THR A 237 -16.39 19.41 11.27
N VAL A 238 -17.03 20.19 10.40
CA VAL A 238 -17.51 21.55 10.70
C VAL A 238 -18.66 21.48 11.70
N GLN A 239 -18.50 22.04 12.90
CA GLN A 239 -19.59 22.52 13.75
C GLN A 239 -19.15 23.78 14.51
N LEU A 240 -20.06 24.77 14.58
CA LEU A 240 -19.83 26.15 15.06
C LEU A 240 -20.24 26.39 16.53
N PHE A 241 -19.61 27.41 17.15
CA PHE A 241 -19.97 28.26 18.33
C PHE A 241 -19.71 27.73 19.78
N PRO A 242 -19.59 28.60 20.83
CA PRO A 242 -18.49 29.55 21.12
C PRO A 242 -18.01 29.61 22.62
N TYR A 243 -16.87 30.31 22.86
CA TYR A 243 -16.49 31.15 24.03
C TYR A 243 -16.25 30.57 25.45
N ASN A 244 -15.00 30.67 25.94
CA ASN A 244 -14.50 31.51 27.09
C ASN A 244 -13.44 30.84 28.02
N GLN A 245 -12.24 31.47 28.10
CA GLN A 245 -11.20 31.63 29.17
C GLN A 245 -10.93 30.49 30.22
N THR A 246 -9.73 30.16 30.74
CA THR A 246 -8.58 30.98 31.23
C THR A 246 -7.31 30.11 31.50
N LYS A 247 -6.13 30.65 31.14
CA LYS A 247 -4.74 30.46 31.65
C LYS A 247 -4.22 29.08 32.16
N SER A 248 -3.11 28.62 31.56
CA SER A 248 -1.89 28.20 32.29
C SER A 248 -0.65 28.18 31.38
N ARG A 249 0.50 28.57 31.95
CA ARG A 249 1.79 28.71 31.27
C ARG A 249 2.26 27.35 30.70
N CYS A 250 2.39 27.28 29.40
CA CYS A 250 3.06 26.19 28.68
C CYS A 250 4.18 26.77 27.82
N TYR A 251 5.34 26.12 27.84
CA TYR A 251 6.50 26.48 27.04
C TYR A 251 6.12 26.51 25.57
N CYS A 252 6.08 27.69 24.97
CA CYS A 252 5.73 27.88 23.57
C CYS A 252 7.00 27.67 22.74
N LEU A 253 7.30 26.43 22.39
CA LEU A 253 8.05 26.15 21.16
C LEU A 253 7.07 26.33 20.01
N CYS A 254 6.83 27.60 19.67
CA CYS A 254 5.98 28.01 18.57
C CYS A 254 6.70 27.70 17.26
N ILE A 255 6.53 26.49 16.74
CA ILE A 255 6.91 26.19 15.37
C ILE A 255 5.76 26.71 14.51
N CYS A 256 5.87 27.96 14.05
CA CYS A 256 5.02 28.58 13.01
C CYS A 256 5.16 27.84 11.67
N SER A 257 4.83 26.57 11.61
CA SER A 257 4.81 25.84 10.35
C SER A 257 3.38 25.76 9.84
N ALA A 258 3.00 26.70 8.97
CA ALA A 258 1.79 26.65 8.14
C ALA A 258 1.89 25.52 7.08
N LEU A 259 2.08 24.29 7.56
CA LEU A 259 2.15 23.06 6.78
C LEU A 259 0.77 22.40 6.82
N PHE A 260 0.18 22.20 5.65
CA PHE A 260 -1.08 21.50 5.50
C PHE A 260 -0.82 20.08 5.04
N GLN A 261 -1.59 19.14 5.59
CA GLN A 261 -1.58 17.75 5.16
C GLN A 261 -2.91 17.41 4.48
N MET A 262 -2.85 16.95 3.24
CA MET A 262 -3.97 16.28 2.58
C MET A 262 -3.79 14.78 2.73
N THR A 263 -4.87 14.06 3.03
CA THR A 263 -4.91 12.60 3.01
C THR A 263 -6.19 12.10 2.35
N HIS A 264 -6.09 10.99 1.62
CA HIS A 264 -7.24 10.30 1.06
C HIS A 264 -6.97 8.80 1.03
N VAL A 265 -8.02 7.99 1.11
CA VAL A 265 -7.93 6.53 1.08
C VAL A 265 -8.91 6.02 0.05
N PHE A 266 -8.40 5.39 -1.01
CA PHE A 266 -9.24 4.63 -1.92
C PHE A 266 -9.63 3.31 -1.25
N LYS A 267 -10.94 3.07 -1.21
CA LYS A 267 -11.57 1.84 -0.75
C LYS A 267 -12.52 1.36 -1.84
N ASP A 268 -12.79 0.06 -1.87
CA ASP A 268 -13.86 -0.50 -2.70
C ASP A 268 -13.79 -0.05 -4.18
N TYR A 269 -12.58 0.10 -4.72
CA TYR A 269 -12.33 0.72 -6.04
C TYR A 269 -12.59 -0.22 -7.24
N GLY A 270 -13.00 -1.45 -6.96
CA GLY A 270 -13.28 -2.47 -7.97
C GLY A 270 -12.02 -3.13 -8.52
N PRO A 271 -12.18 -4.19 -9.33
CA PRO A 271 -11.07 -4.91 -9.93
C PRO A 271 -10.44 -4.12 -11.09
N GLY A 272 -9.23 -4.51 -11.45
CA GLY A 272 -8.52 -4.05 -12.65
C GLY A 272 -7.44 -3.02 -12.39
N VAL A 273 -7.24 -2.56 -11.15
CA VAL A 273 -6.21 -1.56 -10.81
C VAL A 273 -4.80 -2.15 -10.96
N GLN A 274 -4.01 -1.59 -11.87
CA GLN A 274 -2.62 -2.00 -12.14
C GLN A 274 -1.62 -0.87 -11.95
N PHE A 275 -2.05 0.39 -12.07
CA PHE A 275 -1.18 1.54 -11.88
C PHE A 275 -1.84 2.59 -11.00
N ILE A 276 -1.01 3.39 -10.35
CA ILE A 276 -1.43 4.60 -9.64
C ILE A 276 -0.69 5.78 -10.27
N ARG A 277 -1.44 6.78 -10.72
CA ARG A 277 -0.86 8.03 -11.25
C ARG A 277 -1.06 9.11 -10.22
N PHE A 278 0.04 9.59 -9.64
CA PHE A 278 0.04 10.67 -8.66
C PHE A 278 0.55 11.94 -9.33
N THR A 279 -0.27 12.99 -9.35
CA THR A 279 0.06 14.30 -9.94
C THR A 279 -0.25 15.38 -8.93
N HIS A 280 0.68 16.31 -8.74
CA HIS A 280 0.45 17.48 -7.90
C HIS A 280 1.27 18.68 -8.36
N GLY A 281 0.93 19.84 -7.82
CA GLY A 281 1.69 21.06 -7.99
C GLY A 281 0.83 22.27 -7.76
N GLY A 282 1.08 23.32 -8.53
CA GLY A 282 0.46 24.60 -8.28
C GLY A 282 1.08 25.73 -9.06
N VAL A 283 0.66 26.94 -8.70
CA VAL A 283 1.07 28.17 -9.34
C VAL A 283 0.97 29.33 -8.34
N ASP A 284 1.87 30.30 -8.42
CA ASP A 284 1.70 31.59 -7.76
C ASP A 284 0.57 32.41 -8.42
N THR A 285 -0.18 33.19 -7.64
CA THR A 285 -1.28 34.04 -8.13
C THR A 285 -0.91 35.52 -8.29
N GLN A 286 0.28 35.94 -7.86
CA GLN A 286 0.79 37.32 -7.95
C GLN A 286 1.66 37.56 -9.19
N TYR A 287 2.04 36.50 -9.91
CA TYR A 287 2.89 36.52 -11.09
C TYR A 287 4.30 37.10 -10.83
N TRP A 288 4.85 36.81 -9.65
CA TRP A 288 6.18 37.29 -9.27
C TRP A 288 7.26 36.35 -9.76
N ALA A 289 8.25 36.91 -10.47
CA ALA A 289 9.42 36.16 -10.93
C ALA A 289 10.12 35.48 -9.74
N GLY A 290 10.50 34.22 -9.89
CA GLY A 290 11.07 33.36 -8.85
C GLY A 290 10.13 32.25 -8.36
N TRP A 291 10.43 31.76 -7.16
CA TRP A 291 9.77 30.61 -6.53
C TRP A 291 8.91 31.06 -5.35
N TYR A 292 7.78 31.66 -5.70
CA TYR A 292 6.80 32.20 -4.74
C TYR A 292 5.52 31.36 -4.66
N GLY A 293 5.40 30.32 -5.48
CA GLY A 293 4.23 29.45 -5.50
C GLY A 293 4.19 28.47 -4.32
N ILE A 294 3.30 27.49 -4.43
CA ILE A 294 3.14 26.45 -3.41
C ILE A 294 4.41 25.61 -3.27
N ARG A 295 4.74 25.27 -2.02
CA ARG A 295 5.77 24.29 -1.65
C ARG A 295 5.11 22.96 -1.36
N VAL A 296 5.67 21.86 -1.87
CA VAL A 296 5.16 20.50 -1.63
C VAL A 296 6.29 19.55 -1.21
N THR A 297 6.03 18.65 -0.26
CA THR A 297 7.02 17.66 0.20
C THR A 297 6.35 16.46 0.87
N ASN A 298 7.16 15.45 1.21
CA ASN A 298 6.78 14.26 1.99
C ASN A 298 5.51 13.57 1.47
N SER A 299 5.31 13.57 0.15
CA SER A 299 4.20 12.89 -0.52
C SER A 299 4.29 11.40 -0.32
N SER A 300 3.17 10.71 -0.10
CA SER A 300 3.16 9.25 0.02
C SER A 300 2.00 8.59 -0.71
N VAL A 301 2.28 7.39 -1.22
CA VAL A 301 1.29 6.42 -1.66
C VAL A 301 1.65 5.11 -0.99
N GLU A 302 0.75 4.60 -0.16
CA GLU A 302 0.95 3.37 0.62
C GLU A 302 -0.22 2.42 0.38
N ILE A 303 0.08 1.12 0.32
CA ILE A 303 -0.94 0.08 0.32
C ILE A 303 -1.03 -0.49 1.73
N CYS A 304 -2.19 -0.31 2.34
CA CYS A 304 -2.47 -0.67 3.72
C CYS A 304 -3.46 -1.84 3.78
N PRO A 305 -3.45 -2.62 4.88
CA PRO A 305 -4.56 -3.50 5.20
C PRO A 305 -5.90 -2.74 5.13
N ALA A 306 -6.93 -3.41 4.61
CA ALA A 306 -8.28 -2.94 4.79
C ALA A 306 -8.60 -3.02 6.29
N GLU A 307 -8.75 -1.87 6.94
CA GLU A 307 -9.30 -1.78 8.28
C GLU A 307 -10.81 -1.55 8.13
N GLU A 308 -11.62 -2.48 8.65
CA GLU A 308 -13.07 -2.41 8.51
C GLU A 308 -13.69 -1.18 9.19
N ARG A 309 -14.89 -0.86 8.69
CA ARG A 309 -15.73 0.30 9.03
C ARG A 309 -16.24 0.30 10.47
#